data_AF-A0A9C9Y605-F1
#
_entry.id   AF-A0A9C9Y605-F1
#
_cell.length_a   1.000
_cell.length_b   1.000
_cell.length_c   1.000
_cell.angle_alpha   90.00
_cell.angle_beta   90.00
_cell.angle_gamma   90.00
#
_symmetry.space_group_name_H-M   'P 1'
#
loop_
_entity.id
_entity.type
_entity.pdbx_description
1 polymer ?
#
loop_
_entity_poly.entity_id
_entity_poly.type
_entity_poly.pdbx_seq_one_letter_code
_entity_poly.pdbx_strand_id
1 'polypeptide(L)'
;MKKILFLGIAAMFGVTVIAQDLPSNPEPGKCYVRCTTPDVWKNEEVTIQTAPSYKVLKAHGPQYSTEKFTVETKPASSRLEVIPAEFSTAKETIVVKEPAKSLKLVSGSTEVVTETVVVKEPSVRLEIVPAVYEEREVTVVVQPASSRTEIVPAVYEEREVTVVVKPAYSRLEVVPAVWGTEKVSYVKGTNAPSLRVVPAQFRDASQTIVTKPASARWVMGDKAPDCTDADPNACRVWCYTNVPEQSITVQTKELAKDATVEQVPCDSPNGNGDCNETGTYTKRVLQKPETTREIPVPAVTKTFKKTVMVTPPTTRQIPIPAITKTFKKTVMVKPPTTREIPIPAVTKTYKKTIITPATATEVAIPVVTKDVTKTVLVKPASTRAVPVSGETRQLTRRVVAKEAWTEESTVPAQSTTVTKEVLVSKGGLQEWKAVDCALKTPNPLPIRWKLGSATLTPEAKRIIDERLMPVLAQGVSVVIASHTDSRGSKASNQRLSERRAQAVVNYLINVKGVNPSKLTAKGYGETRLTNRCSDGVSCTEAEHAANRRTTFRVVGDK
;
A
#
# COMPACT_ATOMS: atom_id res chain seq x y z
N MET A 1 -68.75 -53.71 2.08
CA MET A 1 -67.93 -53.31 3.24
C MET A 1 -66.84 -52.35 2.77
N LYS A 2 -66.37 -51.43 3.62
CA LYS A 2 -65.62 -50.21 3.22
C LYS A 2 -64.25 -50.53 2.59
N LYS A 3 -63.97 -49.95 1.40
CA LYS A 3 -62.59 -49.80 0.88
C LYS A 3 -62.05 -48.46 1.38
N ILE A 4 -61.03 -48.49 2.24
CA ILE A 4 -60.34 -47.30 2.74
C ILE A 4 -59.18 -46.97 1.81
N LEU A 5 -59.18 -45.75 1.27
CA LEU A 5 -58.15 -45.23 0.38
C LEU A 5 -56.97 -44.71 1.21
N PHE A 6 -55.89 -45.49 1.34
CA PHE A 6 -54.66 -45.00 1.97
C PHE A 6 -53.83 -44.19 0.97
N LEU A 7 -53.90 -42.86 1.07
CA LEU A 7 -52.91 -41.97 0.46
C LEU A 7 -51.59 -42.09 1.26
N GLY A 8 -50.62 -42.81 0.71
CA GLY A 8 -49.26 -42.84 1.25
C GLY A 8 -48.52 -41.55 0.92
N ILE A 9 -48.42 -40.64 1.89
CA ILE A 9 -47.57 -39.44 1.78
C ILE A 9 -46.12 -39.90 1.83
N ALA A 10 -45.49 -40.00 0.65
CA ALA A 10 -44.06 -40.24 0.53
C ALA A 10 -43.29 -38.97 0.94
N ALA A 11 -43.01 -38.85 2.24
CA ALA A 11 -42.11 -37.82 2.76
C ALA A 11 -40.70 -38.05 2.20
N MET A 12 -40.36 -37.33 1.13
CA MET A 12 -38.99 -37.27 0.62
C MET A 12 -38.10 -36.62 1.68
N PHE A 13 -37.44 -37.45 2.49
CA PHE A 13 -36.26 -37.05 3.24
C PHE A 13 -35.16 -36.67 2.24
N GLY A 14 -35.15 -35.39 1.88
CA GLY A 14 -34.06 -34.79 1.13
C GLY A 14 -32.80 -34.89 1.96
N VAL A 15 -31.96 -35.90 1.68
CA VAL A 15 -30.63 -36.00 2.25
C VAL A 15 -29.81 -34.85 1.65
N THR A 16 -29.76 -33.74 2.38
CA THR A 16 -28.83 -32.64 2.11
C THR A 16 -27.42 -33.17 2.32
N VAL A 17 -26.82 -33.68 1.24
CA VAL A 17 -25.39 -34.00 1.21
C VAL A 17 -24.66 -32.67 1.27
N ILE A 18 -24.33 -32.23 2.49
CA ILE A 18 -23.37 -31.15 2.71
C ILE A 18 -22.09 -31.60 2.00
N ALA A 19 -21.71 -30.87 0.94
CA ALA A 19 -20.51 -31.17 0.19
C ALA A 19 -19.33 -31.12 1.17
N GLN A 20 -18.69 -32.26 1.40
CA GLN A 20 -17.57 -32.36 2.31
C GLN A 20 -16.38 -31.69 1.66
N ASP A 21 -16.09 -30.47 2.12
CA ASP A 21 -15.07 -29.56 1.62
C ASP A 21 -13.66 -30.04 2.05
N LEU A 22 -13.33 -31.28 1.66
CA LEU A 22 -12.13 -32.02 2.02
C LEU A 22 -10.96 -31.70 1.07
N PRO A 23 -9.70 -31.94 1.48
CA PRO A 23 -8.53 -31.79 0.61
C PRO A 23 -8.69 -32.52 -0.72
N SER A 24 -8.39 -31.84 -1.83
CA SER A 24 -8.56 -32.35 -3.19
C SER A 24 -7.58 -33.45 -3.59
N ASN A 25 -6.44 -33.56 -2.91
CA ASN A 25 -5.43 -34.60 -3.13
C ASN A 25 -4.78 -35.04 -1.80
N PRO A 26 -5.45 -35.88 -0.99
CA PRO A 26 -4.93 -36.31 0.30
C PRO A 26 -3.94 -37.48 0.18
N GLU A 27 -2.82 -37.39 0.87
CA GLU A 27 -1.86 -38.48 1.02
C GLU A 27 -2.40 -39.55 1.99
N PRO A 28 -2.41 -40.85 1.61
CA PRO A 28 -2.81 -41.91 2.53
C PRO A 28 -1.87 -42.01 3.73
N GLY A 29 -2.44 -42.07 4.94
CA GLY A 29 -1.71 -42.06 6.20
C GLY A 29 -1.44 -40.67 6.79
N LYS A 30 -1.94 -39.58 6.18
CA LYS A 30 -1.92 -38.24 6.79
C LYS A 30 -3.25 -37.89 7.45
N CYS A 31 -3.18 -37.10 8.53
CA CYS A 31 -4.31 -36.31 8.98
C CYS A 31 -4.24 -34.90 8.40
N TYR A 32 -5.37 -34.23 8.35
CA TYR A 32 -5.54 -32.87 7.91
C TYR A 32 -6.40 -32.14 8.94
N VAL A 33 -5.98 -30.93 9.30
CA VAL A 33 -6.78 -30.00 10.12
C VAL A 33 -7.21 -28.83 9.25
N ARG A 34 -8.46 -28.41 9.42
CA ARG A 34 -8.97 -27.17 8.83
C ARG A 34 -8.44 -26.04 9.70
N CYS A 35 -7.55 -25.24 9.13
CA CYS A 35 -6.93 -24.10 9.79
C CYS A 35 -7.55 -22.80 9.28
N THR A 36 -8.08 -22.01 10.19
CA THR A 36 -8.53 -20.64 9.90
C THR A 36 -7.30 -19.73 9.90
N THR A 37 -6.98 -19.11 8.77
CA THR A 37 -5.89 -18.13 8.71
C THR A 37 -6.26 -16.92 9.59
N PRO A 38 -5.40 -16.50 10.55
CA PRO A 38 -5.66 -15.31 11.36
C PRO A 38 -5.58 -14.03 10.53
N ASP A 39 -6.23 -12.96 10.99
CA ASP A 39 -6.07 -11.62 10.46
C ASP A 39 -4.59 -11.17 10.55
N VAL A 40 -4.02 -10.72 9.43
CA VAL A 40 -2.65 -10.19 9.41
C VAL A 40 -2.72 -8.67 9.47
N TRP A 41 -2.36 -8.11 10.63
CA TRP A 41 -2.26 -6.68 10.85
C TRP A 41 -0.81 -6.23 10.65
N LYS A 42 -0.62 -5.11 9.96
CA LYS A 42 0.68 -4.44 9.83
C LYS A 42 0.57 -3.04 10.39
N ASN A 43 1.52 -2.67 11.24
CA ASN A 43 1.71 -1.29 11.67
C ASN A 43 2.31 -0.51 10.51
N GLU A 44 1.55 0.46 10.00
CA GLU A 44 2.00 1.40 8.98
C GLU A 44 2.15 2.79 9.62
N GLU A 45 3.33 3.37 9.49
CA GLU A 45 3.63 4.72 9.96
C GLU A 45 3.13 5.72 8.92
N VAL A 46 2.00 6.37 9.20
CA VAL A 46 1.42 7.37 8.31
C VAL A 46 1.80 8.76 8.81
N THR A 47 2.67 9.44 8.07
CA THR A 47 3.08 10.82 8.35
C THR A 47 2.00 11.79 7.87
N ILE A 48 1.20 12.30 8.80
CA ILE A 48 0.12 13.25 8.50
C ILE A 48 0.69 14.67 8.63
N GLN A 49 0.62 15.46 7.56
CA GLN A 49 0.95 16.89 7.62
C GLN A 49 -0.15 17.62 8.41
N THR A 50 0.19 18.12 9.59
CA THR A 50 -0.72 18.87 10.47
C THR A 50 -0.74 20.36 10.15
N ALA A 51 0.34 20.89 9.57
CA ALA A 51 0.38 22.24 9.00
C ALA A 51 1.28 22.28 7.75
N PRO A 52 0.82 22.85 6.61
CA PRO A 52 1.66 23.04 5.43
C PRO A 52 2.76 24.08 5.71
N SER A 53 3.85 24.02 4.94
CA SER A 53 4.86 25.08 4.98
C SER A 53 4.28 26.39 4.43
N TYR A 54 4.58 27.50 5.08
CA TYR A 54 4.13 28.82 4.65
C TYR A 54 5.26 29.85 4.76
N LYS A 55 5.17 30.87 3.91
CA LYS A 55 6.14 31.96 3.79
C LYS A 55 5.66 33.13 4.65
N VAL A 56 6.53 33.59 5.55
CA VAL A 56 6.29 34.79 6.36
C VAL A 56 7.11 35.93 5.77
N LEU A 57 6.45 37.02 5.40
CA LEU A 57 7.08 38.25 4.93
C LEU A 57 7.24 39.21 6.12
N LYS A 58 8.48 39.56 6.46
CA LYS A 58 8.78 40.65 7.41
C LYS A 58 9.12 41.91 6.62
N ALA A 59 8.31 42.96 6.78
CA ALA A 59 8.54 44.24 6.13
C ALA A 59 9.44 45.13 7.00
N HIS A 60 10.56 45.58 6.44
CA HIS A 60 11.48 46.52 7.07
C HIS A 60 11.28 47.92 6.47
N GLY A 61 11.04 48.91 7.32
CA GLY A 61 10.88 50.31 6.91
C GLY A 61 12.17 50.92 6.34
N PRO A 62 12.06 52.04 5.60
CA PRO A 62 13.21 52.68 4.96
C PRO A 62 14.17 53.26 6.02
N GLN A 63 15.47 53.11 5.77
CA GLN A 63 16.54 53.65 6.61
C GLN A 63 17.05 54.97 6.02
N TYR A 64 17.36 55.93 6.89
CA TYR A 64 17.73 57.29 6.50
C TYR A 64 19.12 57.64 6.99
N SER A 65 19.87 58.40 6.19
CA SER A 65 21.14 59.03 6.56
C SER A 65 21.03 60.55 6.43
N THR A 66 21.97 61.29 7.01
CA THR A 66 22.04 62.75 6.94
C THR A 66 23.32 63.19 6.25
N GLU A 67 23.18 63.78 5.07
CA GLU A 67 24.28 64.34 4.29
C GLU A 67 24.47 65.84 4.64
N LYS A 68 25.73 66.28 4.67
CA LYS A 68 26.11 67.69 4.80
C LYS A 68 26.52 68.22 3.43
N PHE A 69 26.01 69.38 3.05
CA PHE A 69 26.44 70.09 1.84
C PHE A 69 26.67 71.58 2.16
N THR A 70 27.65 72.18 1.49
CA THR A 70 28.02 73.58 1.67
C THR A 70 27.32 74.44 0.61
N VAL A 71 26.74 75.56 1.02
CA VAL A 71 26.14 76.56 0.14
C VAL A 71 26.88 77.88 0.32
N GLU A 72 27.27 78.52 -0.77
CA GLU A 72 27.85 79.86 -0.75
C GLU A 72 26.77 80.88 -0.39
N THR A 73 27.03 81.70 0.63
CA THR A 73 26.08 82.70 1.14
C THR A 73 26.41 84.13 0.73
N LYS A 74 27.67 84.40 0.35
CA LYS A 74 28.11 85.61 -0.33
C LYS A 74 29.25 85.28 -1.30
N PRO A 75 29.18 85.68 -2.58
CA PRO A 75 30.27 85.49 -3.54
C PRO A 75 31.48 86.37 -3.19
N ALA A 76 32.68 85.93 -3.60
CA ALA A 76 33.90 86.72 -3.48
C ALA A 76 33.86 87.98 -4.35
N SER A 77 34.54 89.06 -3.95
CA SER A 77 34.58 90.33 -4.66
C SER A 77 35.96 91.00 -4.57
N SER A 78 36.21 92.05 -5.35
CA SER A 78 37.53 92.73 -5.38
C SER A 78 37.40 94.24 -5.15
N ARG A 79 38.27 94.79 -4.30
CA ARG A 79 38.36 96.23 -3.99
C ARG A 79 39.54 96.86 -4.75
N LEU A 80 39.34 98.05 -5.33
CA LEU A 80 40.37 98.80 -6.05
C LEU A 80 41.05 99.83 -5.14
N GLU A 81 42.37 100.01 -5.31
CA GLU A 81 43.24 100.94 -4.59
C GLU A 81 44.07 101.77 -5.58
N VAL A 82 44.27 103.08 -5.32
CA VAL A 82 44.80 104.07 -6.29
C VAL A 82 46.26 104.45 -5.98
N ILE A 83 47.11 104.47 -7.00
CA ILE A 83 48.52 104.91 -6.97
C ILE A 83 48.63 106.28 -7.70
N PRO A 84 49.21 107.34 -7.10
CA PRO A 84 49.26 108.70 -7.66
C PRO A 84 50.31 108.92 -8.77
N ALA A 85 50.40 110.16 -9.29
CA ALA A 85 50.99 110.54 -10.58
C ALA A 85 52.22 111.50 -10.49
N GLU A 86 53.08 111.54 -11.51
CA GLU A 86 54.37 112.30 -11.55
C GLU A 86 54.45 113.34 -12.70
N PHE A 87 55.16 114.48 -12.55
CA PHE A 87 55.19 115.63 -13.49
C PHE A 87 56.61 116.21 -13.77
N SER A 88 56.80 116.91 -14.92
CA SER A 88 58.05 117.59 -15.38
C SER A 88 57.72 118.86 -16.23
N THR A 89 58.70 119.64 -16.75
CA THR A 89 58.47 120.92 -17.50
C THR A 89 59.15 121.02 -18.88
N ALA A 90 58.49 121.66 -19.85
CA ALA A 90 58.98 121.90 -21.23
C ALA A 90 58.49 123.27 -21.81
N LYS A 91 58.93 123.67 -23.01
CA LYS A 91 58.61 124.98 -23.66
C LYS A 91 57.95 124.80 -25.04
N GLU A 92 56.93 125.60 -25.40
CA GLU A 92 56.05 125.39 -26.58
C GLU A 92 55.38 126.68 -27.14
N THR A 93 55.05 126.71 -28.44
CA THR A 93 54.61 127.90 -29.21
C THR A 93 53.07 128.13 -29.26
N ILE A 94 52.55 129.22 -28.69
CA ILE A 94 51.12 129.62 -28.69
C ILE A 94 50.72 130.67 -29.74
N VAL A 95 49.51 130.55 -30.27
CA VAL A 95 48.86 131.46 -31.22
C VAL A 95 48.51 132.84 -30.62
N VAL A 96 48.63 133.92 -31.41
CA VAL A 96 48.48 135.34 -30.99
C VAL A 96 47.24 136.06 -31.54
N LYS A 97 46.59 135.62 -32.64
CA LYS A 97 45.35 136.31 -33.14
C LYS A 97 44.45 135.50 -34.09
N GLU A 98 43.18 135.33 -33.71
CA GLU A 98 42.12 134.49 -34.31
C GLU A 98 41.34 135.11 -35.50
N PRO A 99 40.74 134.27 -36.38
CA PRO A 99 39.64 134.63 -37.29
C PRO A 99 38.31 133.91 -36.97
N ALA A 100 37.18 134.43 -37.48
CA ALA A 100 35.84 133.88 -37.28
C ALA A 100 34.93 134.07 -38.51
N LYS A 101 33.86 133.25 -38.67
CA LYS A 101 32.50 133.71 -39.14
C LYS A 101 31.38 132.63 -39.23
N SER A 102 30.24 132.99 -38.62
CA SER A 102 28.81 132.74 -38.99
C SER A 102 28.22 131.33 -39.15
N LEU A 103 27.00 131.16 -38.61
CA LEU A 103 26.20 129.93 -38.53
C LEU A 103 24.82 130.05 -39.21
N LYS A 104 24.15 128.92 -39.47
CA LYS A 104 22.71 128.84 -39.82
C LYS A 104 22.00 127.80 -38.93
N LEU A 105 20.78 128.11 -38.50
CA LEU A 105 20.05 127.39 -37.44
C LEU A 105 19.03 126.38 -38.01
N VAL A 106 18.90 125.20 -37.37
CA VAL A 106 17.83 124.22 -37.62
C VAL A 106 17.15 123.88 -36.29
N SER A 107 15.82 123.91 -36.23
CA SER A 107 15.02 123.70 -35.01
C SER A 107 14.83 122.21 -34.67
N GLY A 108 14.99 121.85 -33.39
CA GLY A 108 14.74 120.49 -32.87
C GLY A 108 13.26 120.16 -32.64
N SER A 109 12.96 118.87 -32.45
CA SER A 109 11.62 118.33 -32.19
C SER A 109 11.56 117.49 -30.90
N THR A 110 10.34 117.14 -30.47
CA THR A 110 10.09 116.31 -29.28
C THR A 110 9.25 115.09 -29.63
N GLU A 111 9.53 113.95 -29.00
CA GLU A 111 8.79 112.71 -29.19
C GLU A 111 8.50 112.05 -27.84
N VAL A 112 7.34 111.39 -27.71
CA VAL A 112 6.85 110.77 -26.47
C VAL A 112 6.73 109.27 -26.67
N VAL A 113 7.54 108.50 -25.94
CA VAL A 113 7.60 107.04 -26.05
C VAL A 113 7.02 106.41 -24.77
N THR A 114 6.28 105.30 -24.93
CA THR A 114 5.70 104.53 -23.82
C THR A 114 6.56 103.32 -23.46
N GLU A 115 6.85 103.15 -22.18
CA GLU A 115 7.68 102.06 -21.64
C GLU A 115 6.85 101.19 -20.66
N THR A 116 6.81 99.88 -20.88
CA THR A 116 6.10 98.89 -20.03
C THR A 116 7.05 98.29 -18.98
N VAL A 117 6.73 98.44 -17.70
CA VAL A 117 7.48 97.83 -16.59
C VAL A 117 6.64 96.72 -15.94
N VAL A 118 7.23 95.55 -15.71
CA VAL A 118 6.61 94.44 -14.97
C VAL A 118 6.64 94.79 -13.47
N VAL A 119 5.45 94.87 -12.85
CA VAL A 119 5.28 95.24 -11.44
C VAL A 119 5.18 94.01 -10.54
N LYS A 120 4.80 92.85 -11.10
CA LYS A 120 4.76 91.58 -10.38
C LYS A 120 5.09 90.43 -11.32
N GLU A 121 6.10 89.64 -10.96
CA GLU A 121 6.56 88.47 -11.71
C GLU A 121 5.50 87.36 -11.75
N PRO A 122 5.47 86.52 -12.81
CA PRO A 122 4.54 85.41 -12.91
C PRO A 122 4.87 84.34 -11.86
N SER A 123 3.83 83.71 -11.30
CA SER A 123 4.00 82.65 -10.29
C SER A 123 3.10 81.45 -10.60
N VAL A 124 3.50 80.27 -10.15
CA VAL A 124 2.79 79.02 -10.42
C VAL A 124 2.08 78.54 -9.16
N ARG A 125 0.79 78.21 -9.28
CA ARG A 125 0.03 77.52 -8.24
C ARG A 125 -0.04 76.04 -8.56
N LEU A 126 0.38 75.20 -7.62
CA LEU A 126 0.27 73.75 -7.69
C LEU A 126 -1.08 73.28 -7.13
N GLU A 127 -1.77 72.41 -7.87
CA GLU A 127 -3.04 71.81 -7.46
C GLU A 127 -2.98 70.28 -7.59
N ILE A 128 -3.44 69.55 -6.59
CA ILE A 128 -3.32 68.08 -6.51
C ILE A 128 -4.53 67.45 -7.20
N VAL A 129 -4.31 66.74 -8.31
CA VAL A 129 -5.34 65.88 -8.92
C VAL A 129 -5.37 64.55 -8.16
N PRO A 130 -6.52 64.15 -7.57
CA PRO A 130 -6.61 62.94 -6.76
C PRO A 130 -6.46 61.65 -7.59
N ALA A 131 -6.13 60.56 -6.90
CA ALA A 131 -5.97 59.23 -7.50
C ALA A 131 -7.31 58.69 -8.04
N VAL A 132 -7.24 57.92 -9.13
CA VAL A 132 -8.42 57.24 -9.72
C VAL A 132 -8.37 55.75 -9.38
N TYR A 133 -9.51 55.21 -8.96
CA TYR A 133 -9.69 53.82 -8.57
C TYR A 133 -10.75 53.14 -9.44
N GLU A 134 -10.54 51.86 -9.76
CA GLU A 134 -11.45 51.01 -10.55
C GLU A 134 -11.78 49.75 -9.73
N GLU A 135 -13.03 49.25 -9.81
CA GLU A 135 -13.36 47.94 -9.23
C GLU A 135 -13.00 46.82 -10.22
N ARG A 136 -12.20 45.85 -9.78
CA ARG A 136 -11.98 44.59 -10.52
C ARG A 136 -12.51 43.40 -9.75
N GLU A 137 -13.17 42.50 -10.44
CA GLU A 137 -13.63 41.24 -9.88
C GLU A 137 -12.45 40.26 -9.79
N VAL A 138 -12.20 39.74 -8.59
CA VAL A 138 -11.17 38.75 -8.32
C VAL A 138 -11.85 37.46 -7.88
N THR A 139 -11.74 36.42 -8.71
CA THR A 139 -12.15 35.05 -8.39
C THR A 139 -11.13 34.41 -7.44
N VAL A 140 -11.54 34.08 -6.22
CA VAL A 140 -10.73 33.30 -5.28
C VAL A 140 -11.32 31.90 -5.18
N VAL A 141 -10.49 30.87 -5.40
CA VAL A 141 -10.87 29.47 -5.18
C VAL A 141 -10.98 29.22 -3.68
N VAL A 142 -12.19 28.98 -3.18
CA VAL A 142 -12.45 28.74 -1.75
C VAL A 142 -12.33 27.26 -1.41
N GLN A 143 -12.65 26.38 -2.36
CA GLN A 143 -12.44 24.95 -2.24
C GLN A 143 -11.91 24.41 -3.57
N PRO A 144 -10.73 23.75 -3.60
CA PRO A 144 -10.16 23.22 -4.83
C PRO A 144 -11.03 22.10 -5.41
N ALA A 145 -10.91 21.86 -6.71
CA ALA A 145 -11.56 20.73 -7.36
C ALA A 145 -11.08 19.41 -6.74
N SER A 146 -12.00 18.48 -6.56
CA SER A 146 -11.72 17.16 -5.98
C SER A 146 -12.42 16.08 -6.79
N SER A 147 -12.04 14.81 -6.63
CA SER A 147 -12.70 13.69 -7.30
C SER A 147 -13.19 12.68 -6.27
N ARG A 148 -14.43 12.21 -6.43
CA ARG A 148 -14.97 11.10 -5.64
C ARG A 148 -14.88 9.81 -6.45
N THR A 149 -14.27 8.78 -5.88
CA THR A 149 -14.23 7.45 -6.47
C THR A 149 -15.51 6.69 -6.14
N GLU A 150 -16.19 6.18 -7.16
CA GLU A 150 -17.33 5.28 -7.03
C GLU A 150 -16.93 3.88 -7.52
N ILE A 151 -17.36 2.84 -6.80
CA ILE A 151 -17.07 1.44 -7.12
C ILE A 151 -18.24 0.88 -7.91
N VAL A 152 -18.02 0.56 -9.18
CA VAL A 152 -18.96 -0.19 -10.00
C VAL A 152 -18.82 -1.68 -9.63
N PRO A 153 -19.87 -2.34 -9.13
CA PRO A 153 -19.80 -3.73 -8.69
C PRO A 153 -19.61 -4.70 -9.86
N ALA A 154 -19.10 -5.89 -9.55
CA ALA A 154 -18.92 -6.97 -10.53
C ALA A 154 -20.26 -7.53 -11.02
N VAL A 155 -20.31 -7.94 -12.29
CA VAL A 155 -21.50 -8.58 -12.89
C VAL A 155 -21.25 -10.07 -13.03
N TYR A 156 -22.27 -10.86 -12.69
CA TYR A 156 -22.23 -12.32 -12.66
C TYR A 156 -23.32 -12.94 -13.54
N GLU A 157 -23.00 -14.05 -14.20
CA GLU A 157 -23.88 -14.83 -15.09
C GLU A 157 -23.90 -16.30 -14.63
N GLU A 158 -25.05 -16.99 -14.70
CA GLU A 158 -25.11 -18.43 -14.46
C GLU A 158 -24.77 -19.23 -15.74
N ARG A 159 -23.83 -20.16 -15.64
CA ARG A 159 -23.55 -21.15 -16.71
C ARG A 159 -23.78 -22.57 -16.21
N GLU A 160 -24.40 -23.39 -17.04
CA GLU A 160 -24.59 -24.80 -16.74
C GLU A 160 -23.32 -25.60 -17.05
N VAL A 161 -22.84 -26.36 -16.06
CA VAL A 161 -21.64 -27.19 -16.15
C VAL A 161 -22.02 -28.64 -15.87
N THR A 162 -21.85 -29.50 -16.86
CA THR A 162 -21.98 -30.96 -16.72
C THR A 162 -20.73 -31.53 -16.06
N VAL A 163 -20.86 -32.10 -14.87
CA VAL A 163 -19.79 -32.81 -14.17
C VAL A 163 -20.07 -34.31 -14.18
N VAL A 164 -19.07 -35.11 -14.57
CA VAL A 164 -19.12 -36.58 -14.49
C VAL A 164 -18.99 -36.99 -13.03
N VAL A 165 -20.07 -37.50 -12.43
CA VAL A 165 -20.13 -37.91 -11.02
C VAL A 165 -19.64 -39.35 -10.83
N LYS A 166 -19.82 -40.20 -11.86
CA LYS A 166 -19.21 -41.53 -11.93
C LYS A 166 -18.70 -41.76 -13.36
N PRO A 167 -17.42 -42.10 -13.56
CA PRO A 167 -16.88 -42.41 -14.88
C PRO A 167 -17.54 -43.67 -15.46
N ALA A 168 -17.55 -43.77 -16.79
CA ALA A 168 -17.93 -45.00 -17.46
C ALA A 168 -16.90 -46.10 -17.16
N TYR A 169 -17.36 -47.34 -17.02
CA TYR A 169 -16.50 -48.51 -16.83
C TYR A 169 -17.14 -49.73 -17.47
N SER A 170 -16.33 -50.68 -17.96
CA SER A 170 -16.81 -51.98 -18.38
C SER A 170 -16.85 -52.95 -17.21
N ARG A 171 -17.87 -53.82 -17.18
CA ARG A 171 -17.86 -55.01 -16.33
C ARG A 171 -17.69 -56.25 -17.21
N LEU A 172 -16.85 -57.17 -16.75
CA LEU A 172 -16.62 -58.45 -17.39
C LEU A 172 -17.73 -59.44 -16.98
N GLU A 173 -18.33 -60.12 -17.95
CA GLU A 173 -19.23 -61.23 -17.73
C GLU A 173 -18.65 -62.49 -18.40
N VAL A 174 -18.43 -63.53 -17.60
CA VAL A 174 -17.89 -64.82 -18.07
C VAL A 174 -19.03 -65.65 -18.64
N VAL A 175 -19.00 -65.92 -19.94
CA VAL A 175 -19.92 -66.86 -20.60
C VAL A 175 -19.31 -68.27 -20.44
N PRO A 176 -19.97 -69.18 -19.71
CA PRO A 176 -19.39 -70.49 -19.39
C PRO A 176 -19.22 -71.37 -20.64
N ALA A 177 -18.20 -72.21 -20.60
CA ALA A 177 -17.90 -73.20 -21.64
C ALA A 177 -19.07 -74.17 -21.89
N VAL A 178 -19.36 -74.44 -23.16
CA VAL A 178 -20.39 -75.41 -23.58
C VAL A 178 -19.74 -76.74 -23.91
N TRP A 179 -20.19 -77.80 -23.25
CA TRP A 179 -19.66 -79.16 -23.35
C TRP A 179 -20.66 -80.07 -24.06
N GLY A 180 -20.19 -80.77 -25.10
CA GLY A 180 -20.92 -81.84 -25.75
C GLY A 180 -20.46 -83.22 -25.28
N THR A 181 -21.21 -84.25 -25.67
CA THR A 181 -20.77 -85.64 -25.57
C THR A 181 -20.71 -86.26 -26.96
N GLU A 182 -19.58 -86.85 -27.29
CA GLU A 182 -19.34 -87.53 -28.56
C GLU A 182 -19.23 -89.03 -28.28
N LYS A 183 -20.02 -89.83 -29.01
CA LYS A 183 -19.95 -91.30 -28.94
C LYS A 183 -18.99 -91.81 -30.00
N VAL A 184 -17.84 -92.31 -29.55
CA VAL A 184 -16.87 -92.96 -30.44
C VAL A 184 -17.08 -94.46 -30.37
N SER A 185 -17.43 -95.07 -31.49
CA SER A 185 -17.52 -96.52 -31.68
C SER A 185 -16.21 -97.05 -32.27
N TYR A 186 -15.65 -98.10 -31.69
CA TYR A 186 -14.48 -98.79 -32.22
C TYR A 186 -14.74 -100.29 -32.32
N VAL A 187 -14.10 -100.94 -33.30
CA VAL A 187 -14.11 -102.40 -33.44
C VAL A 187 -12.86 -102.94 -32.73
N LYS A 188 -13.05 -103.87 -31.79
CA LYS A 188 -11.97 -104.43 -30.97
C LYS A 188 -11.21 -105.48 -31.80
N GLY A 189 -10.15 -105.05 -32.47
CA GLY A 189 -9.34 -105.90 -33.35
C GLY A 189 -8.67 -107.06 -32.61
N THR A 190 -8.67 -108.24 -33.23
CA THR A 190 -8.06 -109.46 -32.72
C THR A 190 -6.58 -109.28 -32.38
N ASN A 191 -6.17 -109.70 -31.18
CA ASN A 191 -4.80 -109.66 -30.67
C ASN A 191 -4.14 -108.27 -30.60
N ALA A 192 -4.93 -107.21 -30.35
CA ALA A 192 -4.41 -105.90 -29.94
C ALA A 192 -4.40 -105.77 -28.40
N PRO A 193 -3.33 -105.22 -27.78
CA PRO A 193 -3.25 -105.06 -26.33
C PRO A 193 -4.33 -104.09 -25.83
N SER A 194 -4.94 -104.41 -24.69
CA SER A 194 -6.02 -103.58 -24.14
C SER A 194 -5.47 -102.23 -23.63
N LEU A 195 -6.12 -101.14 -24.01
CA LEU A 195 -5.70 -99.79 -23.65
C LEU A 195 -6.20 -99.43 -22.24
N ARG A 196 -5.27 -99.31 -21.29
CA ARG A 196 -5.54 -98.86 -19.93
C ARG A 196 -5.22 -97.37 -19.82
N VAL A 197 -6.24 -96.56 -19.51
CA VAL A 197 -6.05 -95.13 -19.26
C VAL A 197 -5.45 -94.94 -17.86
N VAL A 198 -4.28 -94.32 -17.79
CA VAL A 198 -3.70 -93.78 -16.55
C VAL A 198 -4.27 -92.37 -16.36
N PRO A 199 -5.07 -92.12 -15.31
CA PRO A 199 -5.68 -90.81 -15.09
C PRO A 199 -4.64 -89.70 -14.89
N ALA A 200 -5.00 -88.49 -15.33
CA ALA A 200 -4.21 -87.29 -15.09
C ALA A 200 -3.96 -87.08 -13.59
N GLN A 201 -2.72 -86.71 -13.24
CA GLN A 201 -2.34 -86.42 -11.87
C GLN A 201 -2.34 -84.91 -11.65
N PHE A 202 -3.03 -84.47 -10.59
CA PHE A 202 -3.11 -83.07 -10.21
C PHE A 202 -2.38 -82.86 -8.89
N ARG A 203 -1.61 -81.77 -8.80
CA ARG A 203 -1.04 -81.28 -7.54
C ARG A 203 -1.95 -80.23 -6.93
N ASP A 204 -1.97 -80.16 -5.61
CA ASP A 204 -2.64 -79.06 -4.93
C ASP A 204 -1.80 -77.78 -5.12
N ALA A 205 -2.48 -76.72 -5.57
CA ALA A 205 -1.93 -75.40 -5.78
C ALA A 205 -2.89 -74.37 -5.18
N SER A 206 -2.44 -73.16 -4.87
CA SER A 206 -3.34 -72.12 -4.38
C SER A 206 -3.14 -70.81 -5.11
N GLN A 207 -4.25 -70.11 -5.34
CA GLN A 207 -4.25 -68.79 -5.95
C GLN A 207 -4.88 -67.79 -4.98
N THR A 208 -4.14 -66.73 -4.67
CA THR A 208 -4.61 -65.64 -3.81
C THR A 208 -5.26 -64.58 -4.67
N ILE A 209 -6.58 -64.46 -4.58
CA ILE A 209 -7.37 -63.50 -5.34
C ILE A 209 -7.66 -62.29 -4.46
N VAL A 210 -7.26 -61.10 -4.91
CA VAL A 210 -7.59 -59.83 -4.25
C VAL A 210 -9.08 -59.54 -4.48
N THR A 211 -9.90 -59.74 -3.45
CA THR A 211 -11.34 -59.47 -3.50
C THR A 211 -11.65 -57.98 -3.27
N LYS A 212 -10.86 -57.39 -2.36
CA LYS A 212 -10.74 -56.00 -1.91
C LYS A 212 -9.42 -55.33 -2.30
N PRO A 213 -9.24 -54.45 -3.31
CA PRO A 213 -7.96 -53.76 -3.43
C PRO A 213 -7.71 -52.87 -2.20
N ALA A 214 -6.44 -52.64 -1.87
CA ALA A 214 -6.08 -51.66 -0.86
C ALA A 214 -6.69 -50.30 -1.24
N SER A 215 -7.26 -49.61 -0.26
CA SER A 215 -7.94 -48.32 -0.47
C SER A 215 -7.65 -47.40 0.70
N ALA A 216 -8.07 -46.14 0.61
CA ALA A 216 -7.99 -45.22 1.74
C ALA A 216 -9.35 -44.55 1.94
N ARG A 217 -9.68 -44.24 3.18
CA ARG A 217 -10.96 -43.62 3.55
C ARG A 217 -10.75 -42.56 4.61
N TRP A 218 -11.60 -41.54 4.56
CA TRP A 218 -11.64 -40.51 5.59
C TRP A 218 -12.25 -41.03 6.89
N VAL A 219 -11.58 -40.72 8.00
CA VAL A 219 -12.02 -41.02 9.37
C VAL A 219 -11.98 -39.74 10.19
N MET A 220 -13.14 -39.35 10.70
CA MET A 220 -13.34 -38.14 11.52
C MET A 220 -12.65 -38.27 12.90
N GLY A 221 -12.36 -37.15 13.54
CA GLY A 221 -11.80 -37.09 14.90
C GLY A 221 -12.77 -36.62 15.96
N ASP A 222 -12.39 -36.84 17.23
CA ASP A 222 -13.04 -36.23 18.38
C ASP A 222 -13.10 -34.70 18.24
N LYS A 223 -14.25 -34.10 18.59
CA LYS A 223 -14.41 -32.64 18.60
C LYS A 223 -13.44 -32.01 19.60
N ALA A 224 -12.93 -30.82 19.28
CA ALA A 224 -12.26 -30.00 20.29
C ALA A 224 -13.22 -29.73 21.47
N PRO A 225 -12.75 -29.80 22.73
CA PRO A 225 -13.59 -29.69 23.91
C PRO A 225 -14.56 -28.51 23.99
N ASP A 226 -14.11 -27.33 23.56
CA ASP A 226 -14.84 -26.07 23.74
C ASP A 226 -15.35 -25.54 22.40
N CYS A 227 -15.49 -26.41 21.41
CA CYS A 227 -15.99 -26.08 20.08
C CYS A 227 -17.51 -25.86 20.14
N THR A 228 -17.91 -24.61 20.32
CA THR A 228 -19.31 -24.16 20.29
C THR A 228 -19.91 -24.18 18.89
N ASP A 229 -19.08 -24.34 17.85
CA ASP A 229 -19.51 -24.27 16.46
C ASP A 229 -20.50 -25.38 16.09
N ALA A 230 -21.48 -25.04 15.26
CA ALA A 230 -22.59 -25.91 14.88
C ALA A 230 -22.23 -26.85 13.71
N ASP A 231 -21.21 -26.51 12.91
CA ASP A 231 -20.71 -27.38 11.84
C ASP A 231 -20.15 -28.69 12.44
N PRO A 232 -20.65 -29.88 12.04
CA PRO A 232 -20.08 -31.16 12.45
C PRO A 232 -18.59 -31.31 12.15
N ASN A 233 -18.07 -30.56 11.17
CA ASN A 233 -16.69 -30.64 10.68
C ASN A 233 -15.73 -29.68 11.40
N ALA A 234 -16.25 -28.63 12.05
CA ALA A 234 -15.45 -27.63 12.76
C ALA A 234 -14.74 -28.23 13.99
N CYS A 235 -13.55 -27.69 14.28
CA CYS A 235 -12.67 -28.13 15.37
C CYS A 235 -12.34 -29.64 15.40
N ARG A 236 -12.32 -30.31 14.24
CA ARG A 236 -11.99 -31.74 14.10
C ARG A 236 -10.80 -32.01 13.19
N VAL A 237 -10.08 -33.09 13.51
CA VAL A 237 -8.97 -33.63 12.71
C VAL A 237 -9.48 -34.76 11.82
N TRP A 238 -9.36 -34.58 10.50
CA TRP A 238 -9.77 -35.56 9.49
C TRP A 238 -8.57 -36.40 9.07
N CYS A 239 -8.69 -37.72 9.00
CA CYS A 239 -7.54 -38.58 8.69
C CYS A 239 -7.84 -39.51 7.53
N TYR A 240 -6.97 -39.53 6.53
CA TYR A 240 -7.12 -40.38 5.36
C TYR A 240 -6.41 -41.71 5.63
N THR A 241 -7.11 -42.64 6.27
CA THR A 241 -6.53 -43.90 6.76
C THR A 241 -6.51 -44.97 5.68
N ASN A 242 -5.38 -45.67 5.55
CA ASN A 242 -5.29 -46.88 4.74
C ASN A 242 -6.24 -47.97 5.25
N VAL A 243 -6.98 -48.55 4.32
CA VAL A 243 -7.75 -49.79 4.47
C VAL A 243 -6.94 -50.87 3.75
N PRO A 244 -6.40 -51.88 4.47
CA PRO A 244 -5.59 -52.92 3.86
C PRO A 244 -6.41 -53.71 2.84
N GLU A 245 -5.72 -54.28 1.85
CA GLU A 245 -6.35 -55.18 0.89
C GLU A 245 -6.96 -56.40 1.56
N GLN A 246 -8.03 -56.93 0.96
CA GLN A 246 -8.70 -58.15 1.40
C GLN A 246 -8.57 -59.21 0.31
N SER A 247 -7.72 -60.19 0.54
CA SER A 247 -7.52 -61.33 -0.34
C SER A 247 -8.16 -62.60 0.22
N ILE A 248 -8.52 -63.52 -0.66
CA ILE A 248 -8.94 -64.88 -0.32
C ILE A 248 -8.05 -65.84 -1.10
N THR A 249 -7.44 -66.79 -0.39
CA THR A 249 -6.66 -67.87 -0.99
C THR A 249 -7.60 -69.01 -1.36
N VAL A 250 -7.80 -69.22 -2.65
CA VAL A 250 -8.61 -70.31 -3.20
C VAL A 250 -7.71 -71.50 -3.46
N GLN A 251 -8.10 -72.67 -2.93
CA GLN A 251 -7.42 -73.93 -3.23
C GLN A 251 -7.81 -74.40 -4.63
N THR A 252 -6.81 -74.71 -5.44
CA THR A 252 -6.93 -75.10 -6.84
C THR A 252 -6.19 -76.42 -7.07
N LYS A 253 -6.52 -77.14 -8.13
CA LYS A 253 -5.77 -78.33 -8.54
C LYS A 253 -5.13 -78.05 -9.89
N GLU A 254 -3.81 -77.94 -9.87
CA GLU A 254 -3.01 -77.70 -11.07
C GLU A 254 -2.61 -79.06 -11.68
N LEU A 255 -2.66 -79.16 -13.00
CA LEU A 255 -2.33 -80.37 -13.73
C LEU A 255 -0.82 -80.62 -13.64
N ALA A 256 -0.42 -81.70 -12.96
CA ALA A 256 0.99 -82.05 -12.75
C ALA A 256 1.50 -83.05 -13.78
N LYS A 257 0.63 -83.95 -14.27
CA LYS A 257 0.91 -84.86 -15.38
C LYS A 257 -0.38 -85.17 -16.15
N ASP A 258 -0.33 -85.04 -17.47
CA ASP A 258 -1.43 -85.40 -18.37
C ASP A 258 -1.84 -86.88 -18.23
N ALA A 259 -3.08 -87.18 -18.60
CA ALA A 259 -3.56 -88.55 -18.68
C ALA A 259 -2.87 -89.27 -19.86
N THR A 260 -2.23 -90.41 -19.59
CA THR A 260 -1.56 -91.23 -20.60
C THR A 260 -2.28 -92.56 -20.78
N VAL A 261 -2.07 -93.20 -21.93
CA VAL A 261 -2.67 -94.51 -22.22
C VAL A 261 -1.55 -95.54 -22.32
N GLU A 262 -1.63 -96.58 -21.49
CA GLU A 262 -0.69 -97.69 -21.47
C GLU A 262 -1.31 -98.93 -22.12
N GLN A 263 -0.50 -99.72 -22.83
CA GLN A 263 -0.94 -100.95 -23.48
C GLN A 263 -0.70 -102.13 -22.54
N VAL A 264 -1.77 -102.89 -22.21
CA VAL A 264 -1.68 -104.12 -21.40
C VAL A 264 -1.64 -105.33 -22.34
N PRO A 265 -0.54 -106.09 -22.41
CA PRO A 265 -0.45 -107.31 -23.21
C PRO A 265 -1.47 -108.37 -22.75
N CYS A 266 -2.03 -109.11 -23.70
CA CYS A 266 -3.10 -110.08 -23.45
C CYS A 266 -2.53 -111.50 -23.32
N ASP A 267 -1.70 -111.74 -22.30
CA ASP A 267 -1.22 -113.07 -21.94
C ASP A 267 -1.31 -113.29 -20.42
N SER A 268 -2.28 -114.09 -20.00
CA SER A 268 -2.32 -114.71 -18.67
C SER A 268 -2.63 -116.20 -18.83
N PRO A 269 -1.84 -117.13 -18.26
CA PRO A 269 -2.04 -118.56 -18.48
C PRO A 269 -3.33 -119.15 -17.88
N ASN A 270 -3.97 -118.42 -16.96
CA ASN A 270 -5.20 -118.86 -16.29
C ASN A 270 -6.38 -118.02 -16.76
N GLY A 271 -7.21 -118.63 -17.61
CA GLY A 271 -8.22 -117.94 -18.40
C GLY A 271 -9.40 -117.38 -17.59
N ASN A 272 -9.75 -116.13 -17.91
CA ASN A 272 -11.12 -115.63 -18.05
C ASN A 272 -11.07 -114.25 -18.76
N GLY A 273 -10.40 -114.21 -19.91
CA GLY A 273 -10.33 -113.04 -20.78
C GLY A 273 -11.47 -113.08 -21.78
N ASP A 274 -12.63 -112.51 -21.44
CA ASP A 274 -13.76 -112.42 -22.36
C ASP A 274 -13.47 -111.37 -23.46
N CYS A 275 -13.08 -111.87 -24.63
CA CYS A 275 -12.44 -111.08 -25.69
C CYS A 275 -13.30 -110.93 -26.94
N ASN A 276 -14.60 -110.62 -26.81
CA ASN A 276 -15.43 -110.19 -27.96
C ASN A 276 -16.66 -109.37 -27.54
N GLU A 277 -16.47 -108.09 -27.21
CA GLU A 277 -17.57 -107.12 -27.10
C GLU A 277 -17.23 -105.77 -27.73
N THR A 278 -18.19 -105.19 -28.46
CA THR A 278 -18.13 -103.82 -28.98
C THR A 278 -18.54 -102.82 -27.91
N GLY A 279 -17.56 -102.15 -27.30
CA GLY A 279 -17.81 -101.08 -26.33
C GLY A 279 -17.93 -99.70 -26.99
N THR A 280 -18.99 -98.95 -26.67
CA THR A 280 -19.04 -97.50 -26.93
C THR A 280 -18.65 -96.74 -25.67
N TYR A 281 -17.78 -95.74 -25.78
CA TYR A 281 -17.57 -94.77 -24.69
C TYR A 281 -17.96 -93.36 -25.14
N THR A 282 -18.56 -92.60 -24.23
CA THR A 282 -18.89 -91.18 -24.42
C THR A 282 -17.71 -90.34 -23.96
N LYS A 283 -17.02 -89.67 -24.91
CA LYS A 283 -16.03 -88.65 -24.57
C LYS A 283 -16.76 -87.32 -24.38
N ARG A 284 -16.53 -86.63 -23.25
CA ARG A 284 -16.99 -85.23 -23.10
C ARG A 284 -16.02 -84.33 -23.86
N VAL A 285 -16.52 -83.60 -24.85
CA VAL A 285 -15.71 -82.74 -25.73
C VAL A 285 -16.14 -81.29 -25.54
N LEU A 286 -15.16 -80.40 -25.43
CA LEU A 286 -15.38 -78.96 -25.34
C LEU A 286 -15.83 -78.45 -26.71
N GLN A 287 -17.12 -78.11 -26.86
CA GLN A 287 -17.66 -77.62 -28.13
C GLN A 287 -17.47 -76.12 -28.31
N LYS A 288 -17.56 -75.35 -27.21
CA LYS A 288 -17.27 -73.92 -27.20
C LYS A 288 -16.50 -73.55 -25.94
N PRO A 289 -15.29 -72.95 -26.05
CA PRO A 289 -14.54 -72.49 -24.90
C PRO A 289 -15.30 -71.39 -24.16
N GLU A 290 -14.98 -71.21 -22.88
CA GLU A 290 -15.46 -70.06 -22.11
C GLU A 290 -14.93 -68.76 -22.71
N THR A 291 -15.76 -67.72 -22.69
CA THR A 291 -15.43 -66.43 -23.30
C THR A 291 -15.95 -65.30 -22.43
N THR A 292 -15.14 -64.28 -22.23
CA THR A 292 -15.52 -63.10 -21.45
C THR A 292 -16.04 -62.03 -22.39
N ARG A 293 -17.20 -61.43 -22.09
CA ARG A 293 -17.71 -60.25 -22.79
C ARG A 293 -17.67 -59.02 -21.90
N GLU A 294 -17.30 -57.88 -22.47
CA GLU A 294 -17.36 -56.59 -21.78
C GLU A 294 -18.74 -55.96 -21.96
N ILE A 295 -19.36 -55.54 -20.86
CA ILE A 295 -20.59 -54.75 -20.88
C ILE A 295 -20.25 -53.32 -20.42
N PRO A 296 -20.31 -52.31 -21.31
CA PRO A 296 -20.02 -50.93 -20.95
C PRO A 296 -21.18 -50.33 -20.13
N VAL A 297 -20.87 -49.77 -18.97
CA VAL A 297 -21.82 -49.00 -18.15
C VAL A 297 -21.56 -47.51 -18.40
N PRO A 298 -22.57 -46.74 -18.86
CA PRO A 298 -22.37 -45.33 -19.23
C PRO A 298 -22.08 -44.45 -18.00
N ALA A 299 -21.34 -43.37 -18.22
CA ALA A 299 -21.00 -42.39 -17.19
C ALA A 299 -22.25 -41.67 -16.67
N VAL A 300 -22.31 -41.42 -15.36
CA VAL A 300 -23.40 -40.65 -14.74
C VAL A 300 -22.96 -39.20 -14.61
N THR A 301 -23.55 -38.32 -15.40
CA THR A 301 -23.35 -36.87 -15.33
C THR A 301 -24.41 -36.17 -14.48
N LYS A 302 -24.06 -35.01 -13.92
CA LYS A 302 -25.01 -34.06 -13.34
C LYS A 302 -24.70 -32.66 -13.85
N THR A 303 -25.73 -31.91 -14.23
CA THR A 303 -25.64 -30.47 -14.51
C THR A 303 -25.70 -29.67 -13.22
N PHE A 304 -24.85 -28.66 -13.12
CA PHE A 304 -24.87 -27.69 -12.02
C PHE A 304 -24.80 -26.28 -12.59
N LYS A 305 -25.59 -25.37 -12.04
CA LYS A 305 -25.48 -23.94 -12.35
C LYS A 305 -24.29 -23.36 -11.58
N LYS A 306 -23.31 -22.84 -12.31
CA LYS A 306 -22.13 -22.16 -11.76
C LYS A 306 -22.23 -20.67 -12.09
N THR A 307 -22.29 -19.85 -11.06
CA THR A 307 -22.19 -18.39 -11.19
C THR A 307 -20.75 -18.02 -11.58
N VAL A 308 -20.58 -17.38 -12.73
CA VAL A 308 -19.29 -16.94 -13.29
C VAL A 308 -19.27 -15.42 -13.33
N MET A 309 -18.18 -14.82 -12.86
CA MET A 309 -17.96 -13.37 -12.97
C MET A 309 -17.65 -13.01 -14.42
N VAL A 310 -18.49 -12.19 -15.04
CA VAL A 310 -18.35 -11.79 -16.46
C VAL A 310 -17.54 -10.50 -16.58
N THR A 311 -17.77 -9.53 -15.69
CA THR A 311 -16.99 -8.29 -15.62
C THR A 311 -16.48 -8.06 -14.20
N PRO A 312 -15.18 -7.81 -14.01
CA PRO A 312 -14.62 -7.48 -12.70
C PRO A 312 -15.13 -6.11 -12.22
N PRO A 313 -15.04 -5.82 -10.90
CA PRO A 313 -15.44 -4.51 -10.40
C PRO A 313 -14.46 -3.44 -10.87
N THR A 314 -14.97 -2.28 -11.27
CA THR A 314 -14.17 -1.16 -11.80
C THR A 314 -14.46 0.12 -11.02
N THR A 315 -13.48 1.00 -10.90
CA THR A 315 -13.65 2.31 -10.25
C THR A 315 -13.86 3.41 -11.28
N ARG A 316 -14.83 4.31 -11.03
CA ARG A 316 -15.05 5.52 -11.82
C ARG A 316 -14.79 6.73 -10.93
N GLN A 317 -14.00 7.69 -11.42
CA GLN A 317 -13.85 8.99 -10.76
C GLN A 317 -14.93 9.96 -11.26
N ILE A 318 -15.64 10.57 -10.33
CA ILE A 318 -16.58 11.66 -10.60
C ILE A 318 -15.90 12.97 -10.16
N PRO A 319 -15.62 13.91 -11.08
CA PRO A 319 -15.04 15.19 -10.73
C PRO A 319 -16.08 16.10 -10.05
N ILE A 320 -15.71 16.64 -8.90
CA ILE A 320 -16.44 17.68 -8.17
C ILE A 320 -15.74 19.02 -8.48
N PRO A 321 -16.42 19.96 -9.16
CA PRO A 321 -15.79 21.21 -9.59
C PRO A 321 -15.40 22.10 -8.40
N ALA A 322 -14.38 22.94 -8.61
CA ALA A 322 -13.90 23.88 -7.61
C ALA A 322 -14.96 24.95 -7.29
N ILE A 323 -15.12 25.28 -6.00
CA ILE A 323 -16.01 26.37 -5.56
C ILE A 323 -15.21 27.67 -5.55
N THR A 324 -15.56 28.58 -6.45
CA THR A 324 -14.98 29.93 -6.54
C THR A 324 -15.93 30.96 -5.94
N LYS A 325 -15.39 31.99 -5.28
CA LYS A 325 -16.12 33.19 -4.90
C LYS A 325 -15.49 34.40 -5.59
N THR A 326 -16.30 35.20 -6.27
CA THR A 326 -15.92 36.50 -6.79
C THR A 326 -16.04 37.56 -5.70
N PHE A 327 -15.02 38.41 -5.58
CA PHE A 327 -15.07 39.60 -4.74
C PHE A 327 -14.61 40.81 -5.54
N LYS A 328 -15.29 41.93 -5.37
CA LYS A 328 -14.89 43.20 -5.96
C LYS A 328 -13.74 43.79 -5.15
N LYS A 329 -12.61 44.04 -5.81
CA LYS A 329 -11.43 44.69 -5.23
C LYS A 329 -11.22 46.03 -5.92
N THR A 330 -11.29 47.11 -5.16
CA THR A 330 -10.94 48.45 -5.60
C THR A 330 -9.42 48.54 -5.81
N VAL A 331 -8.97 48.79 -7.03
CA VAL A 331 -7.55 48.90 -7.41
C VAL A 331 -7.28 50.32 -7.87
N MET A 332 -6.18 50.92 -7.40
CA MET A 332 -5.72 52.23 -7.87
C MET A 332 -5.19 52.09 -9.30
N VAL A 333 -5.88 52.70 -10.27
CA VAL A 333 -5.52 52.63 -11.69
C VAL A 333 -4.72 53.83 -12.16
N LYS A 334 -4.84 54.98 -11.47
CA LYS A 334 -4.00 56.16 -11.72
C LYS A 334 -3.55 56.80 -10.41
N PRO A 335 -2.23 56.97 -10.16
CA PRO A 335 -1.74 57.67 -8.99
C PRO A 335 -2.10 59.17 -9.04
N PRO A 336 -2.07 59.88 -7.91
CA PRO A 336 -2.35 61.32 -7.89
C PRO A 336 -1.23 62.09 -8.59
N THR A 337 -1.58 63.17 -9.30
CA THR A 337 -0.64 63.98 -10.08
C THR A 337 -0.86 65.46 -9.84
N THR A 338 0.22 66.23 -9.68
CA THR A 338 0.12 67.68 -9.51
C THR A 338 -0.05 68.38 -10.86
N ARG A 339 -0.99 69.32 -10.95
CA ARG A 339 -1.16 70.22 -12.10
C ARG A 339 -0.64 71.62 -11.74
N GLU A 340 0.08 72.23 -12.67
CA GLU A 340 0.54 73.61 -12.58
C GLU A 340 -0.48 74.57 -13.22
N ILE A 341 -0.83 75.64 -12.51
CA ILE A 341 -1.66 76.74 -13.02
C ILE A 341 -0.81 78.02 -13.01
N PRO A 342 -0.45 78.57 -14.19
CA PRO A 342 0.34 79.80 -14.28
C PRO A 342 -0.53 81.03 -14.00
N ILE A 343 -0.06 81.89 -13.08
CA ILE A 343 -0.65 83.20 -12.80
C ILE A 343 0.15 84.25 -13.60
N PRO A 344 -0.46 84.97 -14.56
CA PRO A 344 0.25 85.88 -15.46
C PRO A 344 0.81 87.11 -14.72
N ALA A 345 1.91 87.64 -15.26
CA ALA A 345 2.58 88.82 -14.72
C ALA A 345 1.73 90.09 -14.89
N VAL A 346 1.87 91.05 -13.97
CA VAL A 346 1.16 92.33 -14.02
C VAL A 346 2.12 93.44 -14.45
N THR A 347 1.80 94.15 -15.53
CA THR A 347 2.59 95.26 -16.09
C THR A 347 1.91 96.62 -15.90
N LYS A 348 2.69 97.70 -15.89
CA LYS A 348 2.23 99.09 -15.98
C LYS A 348 3.02 99.86 -17.02
N THR A 349 2.34 100.71 -17.79
CA THR A 349 2.93 101.62 -18.77
C THR A 349 3.18 103.00 -18.20
N TYR A 350 4.32 103.61 -18.54
CA TYR A 350 4.62 105.01 -18.26
C TYR A 350 5.04 105.73 -19.55
N LYS A 351 4.79 107.05 -19.63
CA LYS A 351 5.18 107.88 -20.78
C LYS A 351 6.46 108.65 -20.45
N LYS A 352 7.43 108.63 -21.36
CA LYS A 352 8.72 109.30 -21.23
C LYS A 352 8.94 110.19 -22.46
N THR A 353 9.13 111.49 -22.23
CA THR A 353 9.40 112.46 -23.29
C THR A 353 10.91 112.57 -23.52
N ILE A 354 11.35 112.45 -24.76
CA ILE A 354 12.75 112.64 -25.16
C ILE A 354 12.84 113.94 -25.94
N ILE A 355 13.81 114.79 -25.58
CA ILE A 355 14.03 116.10 -26.19
C ILE A 355 15.38 116.05 -26.92
N THR A 356 15.36 116.22 -28.24
CA THR A 356 16.58 116.17 -29.07
C THR A 356 17.07 117.60 -29.33
N PRO A 357 18.23 118.03 -28.80
CA PRO A 357 18.72 119.39 -28.96
C PRO A 357 19.22 119.68 -30.39
N ALA A 358 19.06 120.93 -30.83
CA ALA A 358 19.48 121.40 -32.15
C ALA A 358 21.01 121.42 -32.31
N THR A 359 21.49 121.14 -33.52
CA THR A 359 22.92 121.06 -33.88
C THR A 359 23.22 121.94 -35.10
N ALA A 360 24.41 122.56 -35.14
CA ALA A 360 24.90 123.37 -36.27
C ALA A 360 26.38 123.03 -36.59
N THR A 361 26.89 123.41 -37.77
CA THR A 361 28.21 122.99 -38.30
C THR A 361 28.95 124.16 -38.99
N GLU A 362 30.29 124.15 -39.00
CA GLU A 362 31.15 125.36 -39.11
C GLU A 362 32.23 125.36 -40.25
N VAL A 363 32.80 126.55 -40.51
CA VAL A 363 34.06 126.87 -41.26
C VAL A 363 34.50 128.34 -40.90
N ALA A 364 35.72 128.90 -41.09
CA ALA A 364 37.03 128.46 -41.61
C ALA A 364 38.19 129.46 -41.24
N ILE A 365 39.47 128.97 -41.18
CA ILE A 365 40.78 129.56 -41.67
C ILE A 365 41.23 131.00 -41.21
N PRO A 366 42.54 131.32 -40.93
CA PRO A 366 43.69 130.63 -40.29
C PRO A 366 44.39 131.47 -39.14
N VAL A 367 45.48 131.00 -38.50
CA VAL A 367 46.03 131.64 -37.26
C VAL A 367 47.58 131.54 -37.04
N VAL A 368 48.23 132.45 -36.25
CA VAL A 368 49.72 132.69 -36.19
C VAL A 368 50.33 132.70 -34.75
N THR A 369 51.59 132.22 -34.51
CA THR A 369 52.19 131.77 -33.19
C THR A 369 53.42 132.51 -32.56
N LYS A 370 53.72 132.28 -31.24
CA LYS A 370 54.86 132.68 -30.34
C LYS A 370 55.01 131.83 -29.02
N ASP A 371 56.24 131.57 -28.52
CA ASP A 371 56.58 130.63 -27.38
C ASP A 371 56.31 131.02 -25.90
N VAL A 372 55.84 130.04 -25.09
CA VAL A 372 55.66 130.05 -23.60
C VAL A 372 55.87 128.63 -22.98
N THR A 373 56.08 128.51 -21.66
CA THR A 373 56.49 127.26 -20.96
C THR A 373 55.36 126.54 -20.22
N LYS A 374 55.34 125.18 -20.24
CA LYS A 374 54.26 124.35 -19.64
C LYS A 374 54.77 123.10 -18.91
N THR A 375 54.10 122.75 -17.81
CA THR A 375 54.27 121.50 -17.04
C THR A 375 53.56 120.33 -17.72
N VAL A 376 54.22 119.18 -17.87
CA VAL A 376 53.71 117.97 -18.54
C VAL A 376 53.74 116.78 -17.57
N LEU A 377 52.66 115.98 -17.58
CA LEU A 377 52.51 114.76 -16.79
C LEU A 377 53.38 113.63 -17.37
N VAL A 378 54.18 112.98 -16.53
CA VAL A 378 55.14 111.92 -16.92
C VAL A 378 54.53 110.52 -16.76
N LYS A 379 53.77 110.29 -15.68
CA LYS A 379 53.05 109.03 -15.45
C LYS A 379 51.68 109.30 -14.82
N PRO A 380 50.57 108.80 -15.39
CA PRO A 380 49.24 108.94 -14.81
C PRO A 380 49.03 108.00 -13.61
N ALA A 381 48.07 108.36 -12.75
CA ALA A 381 47.63 107.51 -11.65
C ALA A 381 47.01 106.20 -12.16
N SER A 382 47.20 105.09 -11.42
CA SER A 382 46.68 103.77 -11.80
C SER A 382 46.11 103.02 -10.60
N THR A 383 45.24 102.03 -10.84
CA THR A 383 44.58 101.26 -9.77
C THR A 383 44.93 99.79 -9.78
N ARG A 384 45.07 99.19 -8.59
CA ARG A 384 45.27 97.73 -8.40
C ARG A 384 44.08 97.12 -7.65
N ALA A 385 43.68 95.90 -8.05
CA ALA A 385 42.62 95.15 -7.39
C ALA A 385 43.17 94.22 -6.28
N VAL A 386 42.49 94.18 -5.15
CA VAL A 386 42.75 93.28 -4.02
C VAL A 386 41.52 92.39 -3.80
N PRO A 387 41.64 91.05 -3.81
CA PRO A 387 40.52 90.13 -3.65
C PRO A 387 40.06 89.99 -2.19
N VAL A 388 38.75 89.84 -1.99
CA VAL A 388 38.07 89.58 -0.72
C VAL A 388 37.31 88.27 -0.83
N SER A 389 37.62 87.30 0.03
CA SER A 389 37.05 85.94 0.03
C SER A 389 35.57 85.91 0.42
N GLY A 390 34.79 85.04 -0.24
CA GLY A 390 33.36 84.83 0.05
C GLY A 390 33.09 84.03 1.33
N GLU A 391 31.83 84.04 1.77
CA GLU A 391 31.35 83.35 2.98
C GLU A 391 30.46 82.15 2.63
N THR A 392 30.68 80.99 3.27
CA THR A 392 29.91 79.75 3.03
C THR A 392 29.28 79.20 4.31
N ARG A 393 28.15 78.50 4.20
CA ARG A 393 27.47 77.80 5.30
C ARG A 393 27.22 76.33 4.95
N GLN A 394 27.36 75.43 5.93
CA GLN A 394 26.93 74.03 5.78
C GLN A 394 25.48 73.82 6.24
N LEU A 395 24.73 73.07 5.44
CA LEU A 395 23.37 72.62 5.72
C LEU A 395 23.33 71.09 5.73
N THR A 396 22.35 70.52 6.42
CA THR A 396 22.10 69.07 6.45
C THR A 396 20.80 68.72 5.75
N ARG A 397 20.79 67.63 4.97
CA ARG A 397 19.57 67.04 4.41
C ARG A 397 19.48 65.57 4.79
N ARG A 398 18.31 65.13 5.22
CA ARG A 398 17.99 63.72 5.44
C ARG A 398 17.66 63.06 4.09
N VAL A 399 18.40 62.01 3.74
CA VAL A 399 18.23 61.22 2.51
C VAL A 399 17.91 59.77 2.87
N VAL A 400 17.21 59.06 1.97
CA VAL A 400 16.96 57.61 2.12
C VAL A 400 18.25 56.88 1.78
N ALA A 401 18.81 56.16 2.74
CA ALA A 401 20.05 55.39 2.58
C ALA A 401 19.78 53.93 2.21
N LYS A 402 18.62 53.39 2.61
CA LYS A 402 18.12 52.09 2.18
C LYS A 402 16.60 52.14 2.07
N GLU A 403 16.06 51.75 0.92
CA GLU A 403 14.61 51.70 0.71
C GLU A 403 13.94 50.61 1.55
N ALA A 404 12.61 50.66 1.65
CA ALA A 404 11.84 49.64 2.35
C ALA A 404 11.98 48.29 1.62
N TRP A 405 12.22 47.22 2.37
CA TRP A 405 12.49 45.90 1.81
C TRP A 405 11.82 44.80 2.65
N THR A 406 11.56 43.66 2.03
CA THR A 406 10.90 42.51 2.67
C THR A 406 11.86 41.34 2.80
N GLU A 407 11.98 40.78 4.00
CA GLU A 407 12.66 39.51 4.23
C GLU A 407 11.63 38.37 4.15
N GLU A 408 11.93 37.34 3.37
CA GLU A 408 11.09 36.15 3.23
C GLU A 408 11.69 35.00 4.06
N SER A 409 10.91 34.45 5.00
CA SER A 409 11.32 33.31 5.83
C SER A 409 10.32 32.17 5.69
N THR A 410 10.81 30.98 5.38
CA THR A 410 10.00 29.76 5.23
C THR A 410 9.88 29.02 6.56
N VAL A 411 8.66 28.93 7.09
CA VAL A 411 8.37 28.04 8.22
C VAL A 411 8.18 26.61 7.66
N PRO A 412 8.96 25.60 8.12
CA PRO A 412 8.85 24.25 7.60
C PRO A 412 7.51 23.61 7.96
N ALA A 413 7.03 22.70 7.11
CA ALA A 413 5.78 21.98 7.34
C ALA A 413 5.88 21.13 8.60
N GLN A 414 4.84 21.15 9.44
CA GLN A 414 4.75 20.28 10.60
C GLN A 414 4.02 19.00 10.23
N SER A 415 4.54 17.87 10.71
CA SER A 415 3.92 16.57 10.50
C SER A 415 4.03 15.71 11.75
N THR A 416 3.01 14.89 11.98
CA THR A 416 3.00 13.90 13.04
C THR A 416 2.88 12.50 12.42
N THR A 417 3.79 11.61 12.80
CA THR A 417 3.70 10.20 12.43
C THR A 417 2.71 9.53 13.37
N VAL A 418 1.62 9.00 12.80
CA VAL A 418 0.64 8.22 13.56
C VAL A 418 0.72 6.78 13.06
N THR A 419 0.98 5.84 13.99
CA THR A 419 0.92 4.42 13.71
C THR A 419 -0.53 3.99 13.54
N LYS A 420 -0.85 3.41 12.38
CA LYS A 420 -2.16 2.81 12.11
C LYS A 420 -1.99 1.31 11.92
N GLU A 421 -2.77 0.53 12.65
CA GLU A 421 -2.97 -0.88 12.35
C GLU A 421 -3.82 -1.01 11.08
N VAL A 422 -3.22 -1.54 10.01
CA VAL A 422 -3.89 -1.81 8.75
C VAL A 422 -4.02 -3.33 8.58
N LEU A 423 -5.25 -3.79 8.35
CA LEU A 423 -5.54 -5.18 8.02
C LEU A 423 -5.04 -5.48 6.60
N VAL A 424 -3.93 -6.22 6.50
CA VAL A 424 -3.27 -6.55 5.23
C VAL A 424 -3.99 -7.70 4.53
N SER A 425 -4.44 -8.70 5.29
CA SER A 425 -5.31 -9.75 4.81
C SER A 425 -6.38 -10.06 5.85
N LYS A 426 -7.63 -10.18 5.39
CA LYS A 426 -8.74 -10.63 6.20
C LYS A 426 -8.64 -12.15 6.37
N GLY A 427 -8.56 -12.59 7.61
CA GLY A 427 -8.62 -14.00 8.01
C GLY A 427 -10.01 -14.60 7.73
N GLY A 428 -10.12 -15.92 7.92
CA GLY A 428 -11.34 -16.67 7.64
C GLY A 428 -11.30 -17.56 6.40
N LEU A 429 -10.23 -17.52 5.60
CA LEU A 429 -9.96 -18.59 4.64
C LEU A 429 -9.59 -19.86 5.40
N GLN A 430 -10.27 -20.96 5.07
CA GLN A 430 -10.12 -22.24 5.76
C GLN A 430 -9.23 -23.16 4.91
N GLU A 431 -7.96 -23.23 5.28
CA GLU A 431 -6.93 -24.01 4.58
C GLU A 431 -6.70 -25.35 5.29
N TRP A 432 -6.53 -26.44 4.54
CA TRP A 432 -6.22 -27.74 5.13
C TRP A 432 -4.71 -27.96 5.25
N LYS A 433 -4.21 -28.07 6.49
CA LYS A 433 -2.81 -28.40 6.76
C LYS A 433 -2.64 -29.86 7.15
N ALA A 434 -1.66 -30.53 6.56
CA ALA A 434 -1.31 -31.91 6.89
C ALA A 434 -0.63 -31.98 8.26
N VAL A 435 -1.01 -32.97 9.07
CA VAL A 435 -0.51 -33.23 10.43
C VAL A 435 -0.33 -34.74 10.60
N ASP A 436 0.65 -35.14 11.41
CA ASP A 436 0.88 -36.55 11.75
C ASP A 436 -0.33 -37.15 12.50
N CYS A 437 -0.80 -38.32 12.05
CA CYS A 437 -1.86 -39.09 12.68
C CYS A 437 -1.58 -39.41 14.15
N ALA A 438 -0.33 -39.67 14.52
CA ALA A 438 0.05 -40.00 15.88
C ALA A 438 -0.29 -38.87 16.87
N LEU A 439 -0.27 -37.61 16.42
CA LEU A 439 -0.52 -36.44 17.27
C LEU A 439 -2.01 -36.26 17.67
N LYS A 440 -2.94 -36.98 17.02
CA LYS A 440 -4.38 -36.96 17.33
C LYS A 440 -4.73 -37.72 18.62
N THR A 441 -4.00 -38.78 18.93
CA THR A 441 -4.11 -39.52 20.19
C THR A 441 -3.40 -38.80 21.34
N PRO A 442 -3.75 -39.06 22.62
CA PRO A 442 -3.06 -38.47 23.77
C PRO A 442 -1.59 -38.91 23.83
N ASN A 443 -0.68 -38.04 23.42
CA ASN A 443 0.76 -38.27 23.46
C ASN A 443 1.32 -37.92 24.85
N PRO A 444 2.24 -38.71 25.43
CA PRO A 444 2.83 -38.41 26.72
C PRO A 444 3.73 -37.19 26.66
N LEU A 445 3.50 -36.24 27.57
CA LEU A 445 4.39 -35.11 27.83
C LEU A 445 5.10 -35.40 29.17
N PRO A 446 6.39 -35.82 29.17
CA PRO A 446 7.05 -36.44 30.33
C PRO A 446 7.48 -35.43 31.42
N ILE A 447 6.55 -34.58 31.86
CA ILE A 447 6.74 -33.61 32.94
C ILE A 447 6.67 -34.32 34.29
N ARG A 448 7.72 -34.14 35.10
CA ARG A 448 7.73 -34.57 36.51
C ARG A 448 7.13 -33.50 37.42
N TRP A 449 6.01 -33.80 38.05
CA TRP A 449 5.37 -32.93 39.03
C TRP A 449 5.81 -33.25 40.47
N LYS A 450 6.07 -32.22 41.28
CA LYS A 450 6.18 -32.39 42.75
C LYS A 450 4.81 -32.75 43.35
N LEU A 451 4.81 -33.46 44.47
CA LEU A 451 3.59 -33.84 45.19
C LEU A 451 2.75 -32.59 45.54
N GLY A 452 1.43 -32.66 45.34
CA GLY A 452 0.50 -31.54 45.54
C GLY A 452 0.67 -30.30 44.65
N SER A 453 1.75 -30.23 43.86
CA SER A 453 2.14 -29.01 43.12
C SER A 453 1.74 -29.03 41.65
N ALA A 454 1.53 -27.81 41.12
CA ALA A 454 1.36 -27.49 39.71
C ALA A 454 2.44 -26.52 39.18
N THR A 455 3.55 -26.35 39.90
CA THR A 455 4.66 -25.48 39.50
C THR A 455 5.56 -26.19 38.48
N LEU A 456 5.81 -25.56 37.33
CA LEU A 456 6.73 -26.07 36.31
C LEU A 456 8.21 -25.87 36.71
N THR A 457 8.98 -26.96 36.71
CA THR A 457 10.44 -26.93 36.87
C THR A 457 11.13 -26.46 35.59
N PRO A 458 12.40 -26.01 35.63
CA PRO A 458 13.17 -25.69 34.42
C PRO A 458 13.23 -26.85 33.41
N GLU A 459 13.40 -28.08 33.90
CA GLU A 459 13.40 -29.28 33.06
C GLU A 459 12.02 -29.55 32.43
N ALA A 460 10.93 -29.32 33.16
CA ALA A 460 9.59 -29.42 32.58
C ALA A 460 9.38 -28.40 31.44
N LYS A 461 9.93 -27.18 31.58
CA LYS A 461 9.89 -26.15 30.54
C LYS A 461 10.67 -26.57 29.29
N ARG A 462 11.88 -27.14 29.45
CA ARG A 462 12.66 -27.71 28.33
C ARG A 462 11.90 -28.80 27.58
N ILE A 463 11.27 -29.72 28.30
CA ILE A 463 10.44 -30.79 27.72
C ILE A 463 9.20 -30.22 27.00
N ILE A 464 8.57 -29.18 27.54
CA ILE A 464 7.46 -28.47 26.88
C ILE A 464 7.93 -27.85 25.57
N ASP A 465 9.09 -27.18 25.59
CA ASP A 465 9.66 -26.53 24.41
C ASP A 465 9.95 -27.55 23.29
N GLU A 466 10.70 -28.61 23.61
CA GLU A 466 11.11 -29.64 22.66
C GLU A 466 9.94 -30.43 22.06
N ARG A 467 8.83 -30.61 22.81
CA ARG A 467 7.70 -31.43 22.37
C ARG A 467 6.54 -30.63 21.77
N LEU A 468 6.26 -29.42 22.26
CA LEU A 468 5.08 -28.65 21.86
C LEU A 468 5.40 -27.53 20.85
N MET A 469 6.56 -26.88 20.92
CA MET A 469 6.86 -25.79 19.98
C MET A 469 6.90 -26.24 18.51
N PRO A 470 7.50 -27.40 18.14
CA PRO A 470 7.48 -27.88 16.75
C PRO A 470 6.08 -28.24 16.23
N VAL A 471 5.16 -28.60 17.13
CA VAL A 471 3.76 -28.91 16.80
C VAL A 471 2.97 -27.62 16.64
N LEU A 472 3.08 -26.69 17.58
CA LEU A 472 2.39 -25.39 17.56
C LEU A 472 2.86 -24.50 16.40
N ALA A 473 4.12 -24.61 15.97
CA ALA A 473 4.65 -23.93 14.79
C ALA A 473 3.94 -24.32 13.48
N GLN A 474 3.27 -25.47 13.41
CA GLN A 474 2.46 -25.87 12.26
C GLN A 474 1.12 -25.09 12.18
N GLY A 475 0.79 -24.31 13.22
CA GLY A 475 -0.42 -23.50 13.32
C GLY A 475 -1.63 -24.25 13.86
N VAL A 476 -1.45 -25.47 14.38
CA VAL A 476 -2.54 -26.35 14.84
C VAL A 476 -2.95 -26.05 16.29
N SER A 477 -4.19 -26.41 16.64
CA SER A 477 -4.69 -26.31 18.02
C SER A 477 -4.33 -27.55 18.85
N VAL A 478 -3.97 -27.36 20.12
CA VAL A 478 -3.50 -28.43 21.03
C VAL A 478 -4.27 -28.43 22.35
N VAL A 479 -4.78 -29.60 22.73
CA VAL A 479 -5.35 -29.86 24.06
C VAL A 479 -4.27 -30.44 24.97
N ILE A 480 -3.98 -29.76 26.08
CA ILE A 480 -3.13 -30.24 27.16
C ILE A 480 -3.99 -30.87 28.25
N ALA A 481 -3.78 -32.16 28.51
CA ALA A 481 -4.57 -32.96 29.44
C ALA A 481 -3.70 -33.50 30.58
N SER A 482 -4.00 -33.12 31.81
CA SER A 482 -3.29 -33.58 33.01
C SER A 482 -4.15 -34.55 33.84
N HIS A 483 -3.47 -35.48 34.50
CA HIS A 483 -4.07 -36.54 35.32
C HIS A 483 -3.40 -36.60 36.71
N THR A 484 -4.07 -37.24 37.67
CA THR A 484 -3.53 -37.56 39.00
C THR A 484 -3.57 -39.07 39.25
N ASP A 485 -2.92 -39.50 40.33
CA ASP A 485 -3.26 -40.77 40.96
C ASP A 485 -4.54 -40.62 41.80
N SER A 486 -5.02 -41.73 42.36
CA SER A 486 -6.22 -41.87 43.21
C SER A 486 -6.03 -41.44 44.66
N ARG A 487 -4.86 -40.90 45.03
CA ARG A 487 -4.59 -40.56 46.44
C ARG A 487 -5.12 -39.18 46.77
N GLY A 488 -5.89 -39.08 47.84
CA GLY A 488 -6.61 -37.86 48.22
C GLY A 488 -8.09 -37.92 47.85
N SER A 489 -8.72 -36.77 47.66
CA SER A 489 -10.13 -36.70 47.27
C SER A 489 -10.29 -36.34 45.79
N LYS A 490 -11.29 -36.95 45.13
CA LYS A 490 -11.71 -36.67 43.74
C LYS A 490 -11.74 -35.19 43.39
N ALA A 491 -12.33 -34.37 44.27
CA ALA A 491 -12.41 -32.92 44.08
C ALA A 491 -11.04 -32.21 44.16
N SER A 492 -10.15 -32.64 45.05
CA SER A 492 -8.78 -32.12 45.12
C SER A 492 -7.97 -32.51 43.89
N ASN A 493 -8.08 -33.77 43.48
CA ASN A 493 -7.39 -34.34 42.33
C ASN A 493 -7.84 -33.72 41.00
N GLN A 494 -9.14 -33.48 40.81
CA GLN A 494 -9.64 -32.70 39.67
C GLN A 494 -9.01 -31.30 39.64
N ARG A 495 -9.12 -30.52 40.73
CA ARG A 495 -8.55 -29.16 40.82
C ARG A 495 -7.03 -29.15 40.59
N LEU A 496 -6.30 -30.14 41.11
CA LEU A 496 -4.85 -30.26 40.92
C LEU A 496 -4.50 -30.54 39.46
N SER A 497 -5.24 -31.42 38.79
CA SER A 497 -5.03 -31.70 37.36
C SER A 497 -5.34 -30.48 36.48
N GLU A 498 -6.42 -29.73 36.78
CA GLU A 498 -6.77 -28.48 36.08
C GLU A 498 -5.63 -27.47 36.17
N ARG A 499 -5.11 -27.23 37.39
CA ARG A 499 -3.98 -26.31 37.62
C ARG A 499 -2.71 -26.76 36.88
N ARG A 500 -2.45 -28.06 36.77
CA ARG A 500 -1.28 -28.61 36.04
C ARG A 500 -1.39 -28.36 34.54
N ALA A 501 -2.55 -28.65 33.94
CA ALA A 501 -2.78 -28.38 32.53
C ALA A 501 -2.72 -26.86 32.24
N GLN A 502 -3.34 -26.04 33.10
CA GLN A 502 -3.32 -24.59 32.98
C GLN A 502 -1.91 -24.00 33.16
N ALA A 503 -1.05 -24.58 34.02
CA ALA A 503 0.33 -24.13 34.18
C ALA A 503 1.16 -24.29 32.89
N VAL A 504 0.94 -25.39 32.14
CA VAL A 504 1.57 -25.59 30.81
C VAL A 504 1.04 -24.56 29.80
N VAL A 505 -0.28 -24.34 29.76
CA VAL A 505 -0.90 -23.36 28.86
C VAL A 505 -0.43 -21.93 29.18
N ASN A 506 -0.41 -21.53 30.45
CA ASN A 506 0.09 -20.22 30.88
C ASN A 506 1.57 -20.01 30.54
N TYR A 507 2.40 -21.06 30.58
CA TYR A 507 3.80 -20.98 30.16
C TYR A 507 3.93 -20.74 28.66
N LEU A 508 3.17 -21.48 27.84
CA LEU A 508 3.15 -21.31 26.39
C LEU A 508 2.64 -19.92 25.97
N ILE A 509 1.60 -19.40 26.62
CA ILE A 509 1.08 -18.05 26.34
C ILE A 509 2.09 -16.99 26.81
N ASN A 510 2.40 -16.95 28.10
CA ASN A 510 3.09 -15.81 28.72
C ASN A 510 4.60 -15.78 28.47
N VAL A 511 5.22 -16.92 28.14
CA VAL A 511 6.68 -17.03 27.94
C VAL A 511 7.05 -17.39 26.50
N LYS A 512 6.17 -18.08 25.76
CA LYS A 512 6.42 -18.47 24.36
C LYS A 512 5.58 -17.71 23.33
N GLY A 513 4.68 -16.83 23.77
CA GLY A 513 3.85 -16.00 22.89
C GLY A 513 2.83 -16.80 22.07
N VAL A 514 2.49 -18.02 22.47
CA VAL A 514 1.53 -18.87 21.75
C VAL A 514 0.13 -18.29 21.92
N ASN A 515 -0.58 -18.12 20.79
CA ASN A 515 -1.94 -17.59 20.78
C ASN A 515 -2.88 -18.43 21.68
N PRO A 516 -3.55 -17.84 22.70
CA PRO A 516 -4.43 -18.56 23.62
C PRO A 516 -5.54 -19.39 22.95
N SER A 517 -6.06 -18.95 21.78
CA SER A 517 -7.10 -19.67 21.03
C SER A 517 -6.67 -21.08 20.58
N LYS A 518 -5.37 -21.28 20.35
CA LYS A 518 -4.77 -22.55 19.92
C LYS A 518 -4.53 -23.53 21.06
N LEU A 519 -4.80 -23.14 22.31
CA LEU A 519 -4.51 -23.95 23.49
C LEU A 519 -5.80 -24.26 24.26
N THR A 520 -5.84 -25.43 24.89
CA THR A 520 -6.94 -25.83 25.76
C THR A 520 -6.41 -26.69 26.90
N ALA A 521 -6.54 -26.21 28.13
CA ALA A 521 -6.21 -26.98 29.33
C ALA A 521 -7.37 -27.90 29.71
N LYS A 522 -7.08 -29.13 30.14
CA LYS A 522 -8.04 -30.03 30.78
C LYS A 522 -7.44 -30.81 31.95
N GLY A 523 -8.06 -30.68 33.10
CA GLY A 523 -7.95 -31.64 34.19
C GLY A 523 -8.89 -32.83 33.98
N TYR A 524 -8.41 -34.03 34.29
CA TYR A 524 -9.25 -35.23 34.42
C TYR A 524 -9.20 -35.85 35.82
N GLY A 525 -8.40 -35.29 36.73
CA GLY A 525 -8.08 -35.89 38.02
C GLY A 525 -7.70 -37.36 37.88
N GLU A 526 -8.35 -38.18 38.70
CA GLU A 526 -8.26 -39.64 38.73
C GLU A 526 -9.34 -40.34 37.86
N THR A 527 -10.17 -39.61 37.10
CA THR A 527 -11.26 -40.24 36.30
C THR A 527 -10.77 -41.08 35.12
N ARG A 528 -9.47 -41.02 34.80
CA ARG A 528 -8.83 -41.69 33.67
C ARG A 528 -7.49 -42.31 34.07
N LEU A 529 -7.52 -43.24 35.03
CA LEU A 529 -6.37 -44.06 35.41
C LEU A 529 -5.93 -44.96 34.24
N THR A 530 -4.64 -45.27 34.18
CA THR A 530 -4.05 -46.17 33.16
C THR A 530 -3.73 -47.56 33.70
N ASN A 531 -4.05 -47.82 34.96
CA ASN A 531 -3.84 -49.09 35.65
C ASN A 531 -4.91 -49.30 36.72
N ARG A 532 -4.83 -50.42 37.45
CA ARG A 532 -5.78 -50.84 38.50
C ARG A 532 -5.85 -49.96 39.75
N CYS A 533 -5.06 -48.90 39.86
CA CYS A 533 -4.86 -48.17 41.12
C CYS A 533 -5.97 -47.15 41.42
N SER A 534 -7.21 -47.63 41.52
CA SER A 534 -8.35 -46.86 42.00
C SER A 534 -8.35 -46.70 43.53
N ASP A 535 -9.32 -45.96 44.05
CA ASP A 535 -9.55 -45.81 45.49
C ASP A 535 -9.58 -47.17 46.20
N GLY A 536 -8.91 -47.26 47.35
CA GLY A 536 -8.84 -48.49 48.16
C GLY A 536 -7.94 -49.60 47.62
N VAL A 537 -7.37 -49.47 46.42
CA VAL A 537 -6.43 -50.47 45.85
C VAL A 537 -5.00 -50.14 46.26
N SER A 538 -4.32 -51.11 46.90
CA SER A 538 -2.90 -50.99 47.22
C SER A 538 -2.05 -51.06 45.95
N CYS A 539 -1.22 -50.04 45.73
CA CYS A 539 -0.36 -49.90 44.57
C CYS A 539 1.02 -49.33 44.95
N THR A 540 2.01 -49.63 44.11
CA THR A 540 3.36 -49.09 44.22
C THR A 540 3.42 -47.62 43.83
N GLU A 541 4.44 -46.90 44.31
CA GLU A 541 4.66 -45.51 43.91
C GLU A 541 4.93 -45.37 42.39
N ALA A 542 5.51 -46.39 41.74
CA ALA A 542 5.70 -46.42 40.30
C ALA A 542 4.35 -46.49 39.54
N GLU A 543 3.42 -47.34 39.99
CA GLU A 543 2.07 -47.41 39.42
C GLU A 543 1.29 -46.10 39.64
N HIS A 544 1.41 -45.47 40.81
CA HIS A 544 0.83 -44.14 41.04
C HIS A 544 1.49 -43.05 40.18
N ALA A 545 2.81 -43.08 40.00
CA ALA A 545 3.54 -42.13 39.16
C ALA A 545 3.12 -42.18 37.69
N ALA A 546 2.81 -43.38 37.15
CA ALA A 546 2.27 -43.54 35.79
C ALA A 546 0.91 -42.83 35.59
N ASN A 547 0.09 -42.73 36.63
CA ASN A 547 -1.17 -41.98 36.58
C ASN A 547 -0.98 -40.46 36.69
N ARG A 548 0.07 -39.98 37.36
CA ARG A 548 0.41 -38.53 37.48
C ARG A 548 1.04 -37.95 36.20
N ARG A 549 0.49 -38.29 35.05
CA ARG A 549 0.97 -37.91 33.72
C ARG A 549 0.35 -36.60 33.23
N THR A 550 1.01 -35.98 32.26
CA THR A 550 0.41 -34.97 31.39
C THR A 550 0.56 -35.44 29.96
N THR A 551 -0.44 -35.15 29.14
CA THR A 551 -0.52 -35.56 27.74
C THR A 551 -0.92 -34.37 26.89
N PHE A 552 -0.62 -34.44 25.61
CA PHE A 552 -1.08 -33.47 24.63
C PHE A 552 -1.67 -34.18 23.42
N ARG A 553 -2.59 -33.52 22.71
CA ARG A 553 -3.08 -33.99 21.42
C ARG A 553 -3.51 -32.82 20.55
N VAL A 554 -3.35 -32.97 19.24
CA VAL A 554 -3.85 -32.02 18.25
C VAL A 554 -5.36 -32.15 18.09
N VAL A 555 -6.02 -31.01 17.94
CA VAL A 555 -7.43 -30.87 17.55
C VAL A 555 -7.53 -29.94 16.34
N GLY A 556 -8.68 -29.95 15.65
CA GLY A 556 -8.94 -28.90 14.65
C GLY A 556 -9.07 -27.54 15.32
N ASP A 557 -8.92 -26.47 14.54
CA ASP A 557 -9.04 -25.11 15.07
C ASP A 557 -10.44 -24.78 15.57
N LYS A 558 -10.48 -23.92 16.60
CA LYS A 558 -11.70 -23.36 17.21
C LYS A 558 -12.36 -22.31 16.34
#